data_AF-A0A150WP87-F1
#
_entry.id   AF-A0A150WP87-F1
#
_cell.length_a   1.000
_cell.length_b   1.000
_cell.length_c   1.000
_cell.angle_alpha   90.00
_cell.angle_beta   90.00
_cell.angle_gamma   90.00
#
_symmetry.space_group_name_H-M   'P 1'
#
loop_
_entity.id
_entity.type
_entity.pdbx_description
1 polymer ?
#
loop_
_entity_poly.entity_id
_entity_poly.type
_entity_poly.pdbx_seq_one_letter_code
_entity_poly.pdbx_strand_id
1 'polypeptide(L)'
;MKKLALCAFAAGSLALMGCQSMIDKAKKEAKYSAYEMVGVEKRDLFKKEVKKVQSSQEDTSEAFKDALEKLQKIYAFDGGNLERQYKSLNSSYEDAQKEVASVHERVKTLETTAEDLFKEWEGEIQQISAADLRRKSSENLRATRQHYNQFHASLKKSEKSMDPVLQKLKDHVLYMKHNLNAKAIAGLKVESDKIQNDIAALIKNMNDSIAQAESFAKTID
;
A
#
# COMPACT_ATOMS: atom_id res chain seq x y z
N MET A 1 49.26 -36.83 -8.58
CA MET A 1 48.08 -36.88 -9.46
C MET A 1 46.86 -36.37 -8.70
N LYS A 2 46.12 -35.42 -9.29
CA LYS A 2 44.78 -34.91 -8.94
C LYS A 2 44.69 -34.07 -7.64
N LYS A 3 44.04 -32.90 -7.59
CA LYS A 3 43.33 -32.08 -8.59
C LYS A 3 43.18 -30.67 -7.98
N LEU A 4 43.39 -29.66 -8.82
CA LEU A 4 42.90 -28.29 -8.67
C LEU A 4 41.36 -28.26 -8.51
N ALA A 5 40.90 -27.10 -8.04
CA ALA A 5 39.58 -26.49 -8.23
C ALA A 5 38.60 -26.58 -7.05
N LEU A 6 38.59 -25.52 -6.24
CA LEU A 6 37.38 -25.06 -5.56
C LEU A 6 37.38 -23.51 -5.44
N CYS A 7 37.53 -22.83 -6.57
CA CYS A 7 37.29 -21.38 -6.69
C CYS A 7 36.38 -21.14 -7.90
N ALA A 8 35.09 -21.49 -7.82
CA ALA A 8 34.13 -21.21 -8.90
C ALA A 8 32.65 -21.25 -8.46
N PHE A 9 32.30 -20.81 -7.25
CA PHE A 9 30.88 -20.80 -6.80
C PHE A 9 30.39 -19.46 -6.21
N ALA A 10 31.02 -18.34 -6.60
CA ALA A 10 30.54 -17.01 -6.21
C ALA A 10 30.17 -16.09 -7.39
N ALA A 11 30.28 -16.54 -8.64
CA ALA A 11 30.05 -15.68 -9.83
C ALA A 11 28.70 -15.89 -10.54
N GLY A 12 27.91 -16.91 -10.17
CA GLY A 12 26.65 -17.26 -10.85
C GLY A 12 25.42 -16.45 -10.40
N SER A 13 25.47 -15.83 -9.22
CA SER A 13 24.28 -15.23 -8.59
C SER A 13 23.99 -13.79 -9.04
N LEU A 14 24.98 -13.07 -9.60
CA LEU A 14 24.80 -11.68 -10.03
C LEU A 14 24.19 -11.54 -11.44
N ALA A 15 24.24 -12.56 -12.29
CA ALA A 15 23.76 -12.48 -13.68
C ALA A 15 22.24 -12.61 -13.83
N LEU A 16 21.55 -13.28 -12.88
CA LEU A 16 20.09 -13.47 -12.93
C LEU A 16 19.31 -12.22 -12.49
N MET A 17 19.86 -11.39 -11.59
CA MET A 17 19.24 -10.12 -11.18
C MET A 17 19.19 -9.09 -12.32
N GLY A 18 20.20 -9.08 -13.20
CA GLY A 18 20.25 -8.19 -14.36
C GLY A 18 19.12 -8.44 -15.35
N CYS A 19 18.86 -9.70 -15.71
CA CYS A 19 17.83 -10.06 -16.70
C CYS A 19 16.40 -9.73 -16.23
N GLN A 20 16.08 -9.93 -14.95
CA GLN A 20 14.75 -9.65 -14.43
C GLN A 20 14.42 -8.15 -14.50
N SER A 21 15.40 -7.29 -14.16
CA SER A 21 15.23 -5.83 -14.24
C SER A 21 14.99 -5.32 -15.66
N MET A 22 15.61 -5.95 -16.66
CA MET A 22 15.45 -5.61 -18.07
C MET A 22 14.08 -6.05 -18.60
N ILE A 23 13.60 -7.22 -18.16
CA ILE A 23 12.27 -7.73 -18.51
C ILE A 23 11.17 -6.83 -17.94
N ASP A 24 11.29 -6.39 -16.68
CA ASP A 24 10.30 -5.52 -16.05
C ASP A 24 10.27 -4.13 -16.69
N LYS A 25 11.45 -3.59 -17.06
CA LYS A 25 11.55 -2.35 -17.84
C LYS A 25 10.86 -2.47 -19.20
N ALA A 26 11.14 -3.55 -19.95
CA ALA A 26 10.55 -3.78 -21.27
C ALA A 26 9.02 -3.95 -21.21
N LYS A 27 8.50 -4.69 -20.20
CA LYS A 27 7.05 -4.82 -19.98
C LYS A 27 6.39 -3.47 -19.70
N LYS A 28 7.06 -2.63 -18.90
CA LYS A 28 6.57 -1.30 -18.54
C LYS A 28 6.58 -0.35 -19.74
N GLU A 29 7.65 -0.33 -20.51
CA GLU A 29 7.74 0.45 -21.76
C GLU A 29 6.68 0.02 -22.77
N ALA A 30 6.45 -1.28 -22.95
CA ALA A 30 5.39 -1.80 -23.81
C ALA A 30 3.99 -1.38 -23.31
N LYS A 31 3.75 -1.40 -22.00
CA LYS A 31 2.50 -0.93 -21.39
C LYS A 31 2.28 0.57 -21.68
N TYR A 32 3.29 1.41 -21.46
CA TYR A 32 3.18 2.85 -21.74
C TYR A 32 2.97 3.12 -23.23
N SER A 33 3.74 2.47 -24.11
CA SER A 33 3.56 2.62 -25.55
C SER A 33 2.15 2.24 -26.02
N ALA A 34 1.56 1.17 -25.48
CA ALA A 34 0.18 0.79 -25.77
C ALA A 34 -0.85 1.84 -25.30
N TYR A 35 -0.60 2.49 -24.16
CA TYR A 35 -1.45 3.59 -23.66
C TYR A 35 -1.31 4.86 -24.51
N GLU A 36 -0.08 5.23 -24.89
CA GLU A 36 0.20 6.37 -25.76
C GLU A 36 -0.44 6.18 -27.15
N MET A 37 -0.44 4.96 -27.69
CA MET A 37 -1.12 4.63 -28.96
C MET A 37 -2.63 4.88 -28.93
N VAL A 38 -3.26 4.84 -27.75
CA VAL A 38 -4.68 5.15 -27.56
C VAL A 38 -4.91 6.53 -26.95
N GLY A 39 -3.88 7.39 -26.92
CA GLY A 39 -3.95 8.78 -26.47
C GLY A 39 -3.95 8.98 -24.96
N VAL A 40 -3.49 7.99 -24.18
CA VAL A 40 -3.38 8.08 -22.72
C VAL A 40 -1.94 8.39 -22.33
N GLU A 41 -1.72 9.59 -21.79
CA GLU A 41 -0.41 10.07 -21.35
C GLU A 41 -0.01 9.53 -19.97
N LYS A 42 1.29 9.50 -19.64
CA LYS A 42 1.76 9.03 -18.32
C LYS A 42 1.18 9.83 -17.15
N ARG A 43 0.86 11.11 -17.37
CA ARG A 43 0.16 11.94 -16.38
C ARG A 43 -1.22 11.38 -16.02
N ASP A 44 -1.95 10.88 -17.01
CA ASP A 44 -3.30 10.33 -16.79
C ASP A 44 -3.24 8.96 -16.12
N LEU A 45 -2.22 8.16 -16.43
CA LEU A 45 -1.92 6.93 -15.68
C LEU A 45 -1.59 7.24 -14.23
N PHE A 46 -0.77 8.26 -13.97
CA PHE A 46 -0.43 8.69 -12.63
C PHE A 46 -1.68 9.14 -11.84
N LYS A 47 -2.56 9.96 -12.42
CA LYS A 47 -3.86 10.31 -11.83
C LYS A 47 -4.69 9.08 -11.48
N LYS A 48 -4.72 8.09 -12.38
CA LYS A 48 -5.45 6.84 -12.17
C LYS A 48 -4.89 6.03 -11.00
N GLU A 49 -3.56 5.97 -10.85
CA GLU A 49 -2.94 5.28 -9.73
C GLU A 49 -3.17 6.01 -8.40
N VAL A 50 -3.20 7.35 -8.37
CA VAL A 50 -3.61 8.11 -7.18
C VAL A 50 -5.04 7.71 -6.74
N LYS A 51 -5.99 7.68 -7.68
CA LYS A 51 -7.38 7.26 -7.40
C LYS A 51 -7.48 5.81 -6.91
N LYS A 52 -6.69 4.89 -7.47
CA LYS A 52 -6.67 3.50 -7.02
C LYS A 52 -6.11 3.33 -5.62
N VAL A 53 -5.05 4.08 -5.28
CA VAL A 53 -4.49 4.09 -3.92
C VAL A 53 -5.52 4.64 -2.92
N GLN A 54 -6.24 5.69 -3.29
CA GLN A 54 -7.35 6.22 -2.48
C GLN A 54 -8.42 5.15 -2.23
N SER A 55 -8.98 4.56 -3.29
CA SER A 55 -10.00 3.51 -3.19
C SER A 55 -9.52 2.33 -2.34
N SER A 56 -8.28 1.89 -2.54
CA SER A 56 -7.72 0.77 -1.77
C SER A 56 -7.60 1.08 -0.27
N GLN A 57 -7.32 2.34 0.11
CA GLN A 57 -7.31 2.75 1.52
C GLN A 57 -8.73 2.86 2.09
N GLU A 58 -9.72 3.25 1.29
CA GLU A 58 -11.14 3.25 1.69
C GLU A 58 -11.61 1.82 1.96
N ASP A 59 -11.38 0.89 1.03
CA ASP A 59 -11.71 -0.53 1.17
C ASP A 59 -11.02 -1.17 2.39
N THR A 60 -9.72 -0.86 2.58
CA THR A 60 -8.96 -1.32 3.75
C THR A 60 -9.51 -0.75 5.06
N SER A 61 -9.93 0.52 5.05
CA SER A 61 -10.55 1.14 6.23
C SER A 61 -11.85 0.44 6.62
N GLU A 62 -12.68 0.09 5.65
CA GLU A 62 -13.92 -0.65 5.91
C GLU A 62 -13.64 -2.07 6.42
N ALA A 63 -12.64 -2.77 5.87
CA ALA A 63 -12.25 -4.09 6.37
C ALA A 63 -11.80 -4.06 7.84
N PHE A 64 -11.00 -3.05 8.23
CA PHE A 64 -10.59 -2.88 9.62
C PHE A 64 -11.74 -2.44 10.54
N LYS A 65 -12.69 -1.62 10.06
CA LYS A 65 -13.91 -1.27 10.81
C LYS A 65 -14.78 -2.50 11.07
N ASP A 66 -14.97 -3.35 10.07
CA ASP A 66 -15.73 -4.59 10.24
C ASP A 66 -15.04 -5.52 11.25
N ALA A 67 -13.72 -5.72 11.13
CA ALA A 67 -12.96 -6.49 12.09
C ALA A 67 -13.07 -5.94 13.52
N LEU A 68 -13.01 -4.62 13.69
CA LEU A 68 -13.20 -3.93 14.97
C LEU A 68 -14.60 -4.22 15.56
N GLU A 69 -15.65 -4.09 14.76
CA GLU A 69 -17.02 -4.34 15.19
C GLU A 69 -17.20 -5.81 15.65
N LYS A 70 -16.67 -6.76 14.87
CA LYS A 70 -16.74 -8.18 15.21
C LYS A 70 -15.93 -8.51 16.46
N LEU A 71 -14.78 -7.86 16.63
CA LEU A 71 -13.97 -7.97 17.84
C LEU A 71 -14.73 -7.46 19.07
N GLN A 72 -15.33 -6.27 18.98
CA GLN A 72 -16.13 -5.69 20.07
C GLN A 72 -17.31 -6.58 20.47
N LYS A 73 -18.00 -7.19 19.50
CA LYS A 73 -19.09 -8.15 19.77
C LYS A 73 -18.63 -9.36 20.60
N ILE A 74 -17.45 -9.91 20.31
CA ILE A 74 -16.89 -11.02 21.07
C ILE A 74 -16.61 -10.64 22.52
N TYR A 75 -16.15 -9.41 22.77
CA TYR A 75 -15.78 -8.95 24.11
C TYR A 75 -16.95 -8.39 24.94
N ALA A 76 -18.01 -7.92 24.30
CA ALA A 76 -19.25 -7.49 24.96
C ALA A 76 -20.16 -8.66 25.38
N PHE A 77 -19.69 -9.89 25.18
CA PHE A 77 -20.50 -11.08 25.22
C PHE A 77 -20.90 -11.54 26.63
N ASP A 78 -22.20 -11.80 26.80
CA ASP A 78 -22.82 -12.44 27.96
C ASP A 78 -23.83 -13.53 27.49
N GLY A 79 -23.33 -14.66 26.97
CA GLY A 79 -24.16 -15.88 26.81
C GLY A 79 -24.69 -16.28 25.41
N GLY A 80 -24.09 -15.86 24.29
CA GLY A 80 -24.40 -16.33 22.92
C GLY A 80 -23.53 -17.49 22.36
N ASN A 81 -23.27 -17.52 21.04
CA ASN A 81 -22.40 -18.53 20.40
C ASN A 81 -21.02 -17.91 20.04
N LEU A 82 -19.98 -18.25 20.81
CA LEU A 82 -18.60 -17.77 20.60
C LEU A 82 -17.99 -18.26 19.29
N GLU A 83 -18.28 -19.49 18.88
CA GLU A 83 -17.76 -20.07 17.63
C GLU A 83 -18.22 -19.29 16.39
N ARG A 84 -19.50 -18.92 16.34
CA ARG A 84 -20.05 -18.10 15.26
C ARG A 84 -19.34 -16.75 15.16
N GLN A 85 -19.14 -16.08 16.29
CA GLN A 85 -18.50 -14.77 16.31
C GLN A 85 -17.02 -14.85 15.95
N TYR A 86 -16.33 -15.88 16.45
CA TYR A 86 -14.96 -16.18 16.02
C TYR A 86 -14.88 -16.38 14.50
N LYS A 87 -15.77 -17.19 13.90
CA LYS A 87 -15.78 -17.41 12.45
C LYS A 87 -15.99 -16.11 11.69
N SER A 88 -16.86 -15.23 12.18
CA SER A 88 -17.07 -13.90 11.59
C SER A 88 -15.80 -13.05 11.69
N LEU A 89 -15.16 -12.97 12.86
CA LEU A 89 -13.92 -12.20 13.05
C LEU A 89 -12.78 -12.75 12.18
N ASN A 90 -12.66 -14.07 12.06
CA ASN A 90 -11.65 -14.70 11.20
C ASN A 90 -11.85 -14.31 9.72
N SER A 91 -13.10 -14.26 9.24
CA SER A 91 -13.40 -13.77 7.89
C SER A 91 -12.97 -12.32 7.72
N SER A 92 -13.34 -11.43 8.65
CA SER A 92 -12.96 -10.01 8.60
C SER A 92 -11.43 -9.82 8.64
N TYR A 93 -10.72 -10.66 9.39
CA TYR A 93 -9.25 -10.69 9.40
C TYR A 93 -8.67 -11.11 8.04
N GLU A 94 -9.20 -12.16 7.42
CA GLU A 94 -8.75 -12.61 6.10
C GLU A 94 -9.00 -11.56 5.02
N ASP A 95 -10.11 -10.82 5.12
CA ASP A 95 -10.42 -9.73 4.20
C ASP A 95 -9.50 -8.53 4.44
N ALA A 96 -9.29 -8.12 5.70
CA ALA A 96 -8.29 -7.09 6.02
C ALA A 96 -6.88 -7.46 5.53
N GLN A 97 -6.49 -8.74 5.61
CA GLN A 97 -5.20 -9.20 5.08
C GLN A 97 -5.10 -9.01 3.56
N LYS A 98 -6.15 -9.32 2.81
CA LYS A 98 -6.18 -9.13 1.35
C LYS A 98 -6.11 -7.65 0.99
N GLU A 99 -6.87 -6.81 1.70
CA GLU A 99 -6.89 -5.38 1.44
C GLU A 99 -5.55 -4.71 1.75
N VAL A 100 -4.87 -5.09 2.84
CA VAL A 100 -3.51 -4.62 3.15
C VAL A 100 -2.52 -5.00 2.03
N ALA A 101 -2.60 -6.23 1.51
CA ALA A 101 -1.77 -6.64 0.37
C ALA A 101 -2.06 -5.82 -0.89
N SER A 102 -3.33 -5.50 -1.16
CA SER A 102 -3.75 -4.62 -2.26
C SER A 102 -3.15 -3.23 -2.10
N VAL A 103 -3.19 -2.63 -0.90
CA VAL A 103 -2.57 -1.32 -0.64
C VAL A 103 -1.08 -1.34 -0.97
N HIS A 104 -0.32 -2.33 -0.49
CA HIS A 104 1.11 -2.44 -0.80
C HIS A 104 1.40 -2.48 -2.30
N GLU A 105 0.62 -3.25 -3.07
CA GLU A 105 0.76 -3.32 -4.52
C GLU A 105 0.45 -1.97 -5.19
N ARG A 106 -0.61 -1.29 -4.74
CA ARG A 106 -1.01 0.03 -5.26
C ARG A 106 0.01 1.10 -4.95
N VAL A 107 0.56 1.13 -3.73
CA VAL A 107 1.63 2.08 -3.35
C VAL A 107 2.85 1.88 -4.24
N LYS A 108 3.32 0.65 -4.41
CA LYS A 108 4.47 0.35 -5.28
C LYS A 108 4.23 0.78 -6.74
N THR A 109 3.02 0.54 -7.25
CA THR A 109 2.64 0.92 -8.62
C THR A 109 2.59 2.44 -8.79
N LEU A 110 2.04 3.15 -7.80
CA LEU A 110 2.02 4.60 -7.77
C LEU A 110 3.43 5.20 -7.73
N GLU A 111 4.30 4.71 -6.85
CA GLU A 111 5.70 5.15 -6.72
C GLU A 111 6.45 4.98 -8.06
N THR A 112 6.30 3.82 -8.69
CA THR A 112 6.92 3.56 -10.01
C THR A 112 6.40 4.52 -11.08
N THR A 113 5.08 4.74 -11.12
CA THR A 113 4.46 5.61 -12.13
C THR A 113 4.83 7.08 -11.91
N ALA A 114 4.95 7.51 -10.66
CA ALA A 114 5.40 8.86 -10.30
C ALA A 114 6.84 9.10 -10.75
N GLU A 115 7.75 8.15 -10.47
CA GLU A 115 9.15 8.26 -10.85
C GLU A 115 9.32 8.34 -12.37
N ASP A 116 8.62 7.50 -13.12
CA ASP A 116 8.67 7.52 -14.58
C ASP A 116 8.13 8.84 -15.15
N LEU A 117 6.97 9.30 -14.66
CA LEU A 117 6.39 10.57 -15.08
C LEU A 117 7.35 11.73 -14.85
N PHE A 118 7.92 11.83 -13.65
CA PHE A 118 8.80 12.95 -13.34
C PHE A 118 10.11 12.90 -14.11
N LYS A 119 10.66 11.70 -14.35
CA LYS A 119 11.87 11.53 -15.15
C LYS A 119 11.65 11.91 -16.62
N GLU A 120 10.52 11.52 -17.19
CA GLU A 120 10.14 11.93 -18.54
C GLU A 120 9.97 13.44 -18.62
N TRP A 121 9.20 14.03 -17.71
CA TRP A 121 8.95 15.46 -17.68
C TRP A 121 10.25 16.27 -17.55
N GLU A 122 11.20 15.83 -16.72
CA GLU A 122 12.55 16.42 -16.63
C GLU A 122 13.32 16.36 -17.96
N GLY A 123 13.24 15.22 -18.66
CA GLY A 123 13.86 15.05 -19.97
C GLY A 123 13.26 15.97 -21.03
N GLU A 124 11.94 16.09 -21.06
CA GLU A 124 11.21 16.96 -22.00
C GLU A 124 11.50 18.45 -21.74
N ILE A 125 11.62 18.87 -20.48
CA ILE A 125 12.03 20.24 -20.11
C ILE A 125 13.35 20.64 -20.79
N GLN A 126 14.30 19.72 -20.93
CA GLN A 126 15.59 20.00 -21.60
C GLN A 126 15.45 20.21 -23.11
N GLN A 127 14.40 19.67 -23.72
CA GLN A 127 14.12 19.80 -25.15
C GLN A 127 13.37 21.11 -25.48
N ILE A 128 12.85 21.82 -24.45
CA ILE A 128 12.15 23.09 -24.65
C ILE A 128 13.15 24.22 -24.98
N SER A 129 13.09 24.70 -26.23
CA SER A 129 13.92 25.79 -26.72
C SER A 129 13.55 27.15 -26.13
N ALA A 130 12.25 27.43 -25.95
CA ALA A 130 11.77 28.71 -25.44
C ALA A 130 12.03 28.84 -23.92
N ALA A 131 12.88 29.80 -23.53
CA ALA A 131 13.31 29.96 -22.13
C ALA A 131 12.15 30.15 -21.14
N ASP A 132 11.12 30.91 -21.52
CA ASP A 132 9.95 31.15 -20.68
C ASP A 132 9.10 29.88 -20.50
N LEU A 133 8.93 29.07 -21.55
CA LEU A 133 8.20 27.80 -21.45
C LEU A 133 8.98 26.78 -20.61
N ARG A 134 10.31 26.73 -20.78
CA ARG A 134 11.18 25.85 -19.99
C ARG A 134 11.11 26.20 -18.50
N ARG A 135 11.16 27.49 -18.16
CA ARG A 135 11.02 27.98 -16.78
C ARG A 135 9.67 27.57 -16.19
N LYS A 136 8.56 27.87 -16.89
CA LYS A 136 7.20 27.51 -16.44
C LYS A 136 7.03 26.00 -16.22
N SER A 137 7.51 25.19 -17.16
CA SER A 137 7.44 23.73 -17.04
C SER A 137 8.25 23.21 -15.84
N SER A 138 9.43 23.78 -15.60
CA SER A 138 10.26 23.45 -14.43
C SER A 138 9.58 23.84 -13.10
N GLU A 139 8.91 25.00 -13.06
CA GLU A 139 8.14 25.44 -11.89
C GLU A 139 6.96 24.51 -11.60
N ASN A 140 6.22 24.10 -12.64
CA ASN A 140 5.10 23.16 -12.53
C ASN A 140 5.55 21.77 -12.05
N LEU A 141 6.67 21.25 -12.58
CA LEU A 141 7.25 19.99 -12.12
C LEU A 141 7.63 20.08 -10.64
N ARG A 142 8.31 21.15 -10.23
CA ARG A 142 8.71 21.35 -8.83
C ARG A 142 7.50 21.41 -7.90
N ALA A 143 6.46 22.15 -8.28
CA ALA A 143 5.23 22.24 -7.51
C ALA A 143 4.53 20.87 -7.40
N THR A 144 4.40 20.15 -8.51
CA THR A 144 3.82 18.80 -8.53
C THR A 144 4.58 17.83 -7.63
N ARG A 145 5.92 17.80 -7.73
CA ARG A 145 6.77 16.97 -6.86
C ARG A 145 6.59 17.31 -5.39
N GLN A 146 6.49 18.59 -5.04
CA GLN A 146 6.28 19.02 -3.66
C GLN A 146 4.94 18.51 -3.11
N HIS A 147 3.84 18.68 -3.85
CA HIS A 147 2.54 18.19 -3.43
C HIS A 147 2.48 16.65 -3.38
N TYR A 148 3.09 15.98 -4.35
CA TYR A 148 3.22 14.52 -4.34
C TYR A 148 3.95 14.02 -3.09
N ASN A 149 5.07 14.64 -2.72
CA ASN A 149 5.85 14.24 -1.54
C ASN A 149 5.06 14.39 -0.23
N GLN A 150 4.22 15.42 -0.11
CA GLN A 150 3.35 15.62 1.05
C GLN A 150 2.31 14.49 1.16
N PHE A 151 1.63 14.18 0.04
CA PHE A 151 0.71 13.05 -0.05
C PHE A 151 1.40 11.71 0.23
N HIS A 152 2.53 11.45 -0.44
CA HIS A 152 3.29 10.22 -0.33
C HIS A 152 3.76 9.95 1.10
N ALA A 153 4.20 10.98 1.83
CA ALA A 153 4.56 10.82 3.24
C ALA A 153 3.40 10.32 4.11
N SER A 154 2.19 10.86 3.90
CA SER A 154 0.98 10.39 4.61
C SER A 154 0.59 8.97 4.20
N LEU A 155 0.71 8.67 2.91
CA LEU A 155 0.45 7.35 2.35
C LEU A 155 1.37 6.28 2.96
N LYS A 156 2.68 6.52 2.98
CA LYS A 156 3.66 5.58 3.58
C LYS A 156 3.44 5.40 5.08
N LYS A 157 3.03 6.46 5.78
CA LYS A 157 2.69 6.37 7.21
C LYS A 157 1.49 5.44 7.41
N SER A 158 0.44 5.62 6.61
CA SER A 158 -0.76 4.77 6.62
C SER A 158 -0.41 3.32 6.32
N GLU A 159 0.24 3.06 5.18
CA GLU A 159 0.69 1.74 4.73
C GLU A 159 1.53 1.02 5.80
N LYS A 160 2.57 1.68 6.35
CA LYS A 160 3.43 1.07 7.37
C LYS A 160 2.69 0.76 8.67
N SER A 161 1.62 1.48 8.98
CA SER A 161 0.83 1.23 10.18
C SER A 161 -0.12 0.03 10.05
N MET A 162 -0.31 -0.52 8.86
CA MET A 162 -1.20 -1.68 8.63
C MET A 162 -0.62 -2.97 9.21
N ASP A 163 0.65 -3.29 8.90
CA ASP A 163 1.26 -4.57 9.30
C ASP A 163 1.21 -4.85 10.80
N PRO A 164 1.57 -3.90 11.69
CA PRO A 164 1.52 -4.15 13.13
C PRO A 164 0.10 -4.40 13.64
N VAL A 165 -0.90 -3.74 13.07
CA VAL A 165 -2.31 -3.90 13.46
C VAL A 165 -2.86 -5.22 12.95
N LEU A 166 -2.56 -5.57 11.69
CA LEU A 166 -2.93 -6.84 11.10
C LEU A 166 -2.32 -8.02 11.87
N GLN A 167 -1.06 -7.89 12.29
CA GLN A 167 -0.40 -8.92 13.10
C GLN A 167 -1.06 -9.08 14.47
N LYS A 168 -1.40 -7.99 15.16
CA LYS A 168 -2.16 -8.06 16.43
C LYS A 168 -3.52 -8.71 16.22
N LEU A 169 -4.23 -8.36 15.14
CA LEU A 169 -5.53 -8.96 14.81
C LEU A 169 -5.41 -10.48 14.58
N LYS A 170 -4.37 -10.90 13.87
CA LYS A 170 -4.02 -12.31 13.68
C LYS A 170 -3.79 -13.02 15.01
N ASP A 171 -3.06 -12.40 15.94
CA ASP A 171 -2.77 -12.99 17.25
C ASP A 171 -4.07 -13.21 18.05
N HIS A 172 -5.00 -12.25 18.01
CA HIS A 172 -6.33 -12.40 18.60
C HIS A 172 -7.11 -13.58 17.98
N VAL A 173 -7.16 -13.66 16.64
CA VAL A 173 -7.84 -14.73 15.93
C VAL A 173 -7.24 -16.10 16.30
N LEU A 174 -5.92 -16.23 16.28
CA LEU A 174 -5.23 -17.48 16.60
C LEU A 174 -5.43 -17.90 18.06
N TYR A 175 -5.39 -16.95 19.00
CA TYR A 175 -5.67 -17.25 20.39
C TYR A 175 -7.11 -17.75 20.57
N MET A 176 -8.09 -17.05 20.00
CA MET A 176 -9.50 -17.41 20.13
C MET A 176 -9.78 -18.79 19.54
N LYS A 177 -9.16 -19.14 18.40
CA LYS A 177 -9.33 -20.45 17.73
C LYS A 177 -9.21 -21.66 18.66
N HIS A 178 -8.34 -21.59 19.65
CA HIS A 178 -8.09 -22.68 20.60
C HIS A 178 -8.72 -22.45 21.98
N ASN A 179 -9.27 -21.27 22.23
CA ASN A 179 -9.68 -20.81 23.56
C ASN A 179 -11.08 -20.17 23.55
N LEU A 180 -12.04 -20.75 22.82
CA LEU A 180 -13.44 -20.26 22.75
C LEU A 180 -14.24 -20.55 24.03
N ASN A 181 -13.81 -19.97 25.15
CA ASN A 181 -14.52 -20.03 26.43
C ASN A 181 -14.53 -18.66 27.11
N ALA A 182 -15.55 -18.40 27.92
CA ALA A 182 -15.76 -17.09 28.55
C ALA A 182 -14.57 -16.63 29.42
N LYS A 183 -13.91 -17.55 30.13
CA LYS A 183 -12.76 -17.22 30.99
C LYS A 183 -11.56 -16.73 30.17
N ALA A 184 -11.24 -17.40 29.07
CA ALA A 184 -10.13 -17.02 28.20
C ALA A 184 -10.41 -15.69 27.47
N ILE A 185 -11.65 -15.46 27.02
CA ILE A 185 -12.04 -14.19 26.41
C ILE A 185 -11.95 -13.04 27.42
N ALA A 186 -12.41 -13.24 28.66
CA ALA A 186 -12.28 -12.25 29.73
C ALA A 186 -10.81 -11.88 30.03
N GLY A 187 -9.90 -12.87 29.96
CA GLY A 187 -8.47 -12.67 30.15
C GLY A 187 -7.80 -11.78 29.08
N LEU A 188 -8.44 -11.58 27.93
CA LEU A 188 -7.92 -10.75 26.84
C LEU A 188 -8.41 -9.30 26.87
N LYS A 189 -9.19 -8.86 27.86
CA LYS A 189 -9.80 -7.52 27.86
C LYS A 189 -8.78 -6.39 27.67
N VAL A 190 -7.65 -6.43 28.38
CA VAL A 190 -6.60 -5.41 28.27
C VAL A 190 -5.98 -5.40 26.88
N GLU A 191 -5.73 -6.56 26.29
CA GLU A 191 -5.15 -6.65 24.95
C GLU A 191 -6.17 -6.23 23.88
N SER A 192 -7.44 -6.53 24.08
CA SER A 192 -8.56 -6.04 23.27
C SER A 192 -8.62 -4.52 23.23
N ASP A 193 -8.54 -3.86 24.39
CA ASP A 193 -8.59 -2.40 24.46
C ASP A 193 -7.41 -1.77 23.67
N LYS A 194 -6.22 -2.41 23.66
CA LYS A 194 -5.07 -1.95 22.86
C LYS A 194 -5.31 -2.08 21.36
N ILE A 195 -5.70 -3.26 20.87
CA ILE A 195 -5.90 -3.46 19.43
C ILE A 195 -7.04 -2.60 18.89
N GLN A 196 -8.10 -2.35 19.68
CA GLN A 196 -9.18 -1.44 19.29
C GLN A 196 -8.65 -0.01 19.07
N ASN A 197 -7.80 0.47 19.98
CA ASN A 197 -7.15 1.77 19.83
C ASN A 197 -6.19 1.81 18.63
N ASP A 198 -5.44 0.73 18.40
CA ASP A 198 -4.54 0.62 17.25
C ASP A 198 -5.31 0.65 15.92
N ILE A 199 -6.43 -0.07 15.82
CA ILE A 199 -7.32 -0.03 14.64
C ILE A 199 -7.89 1.37 14.43
N ALA A 200 -8.36 2.04 15.49
CA ALA A 200 -8.87 3.40 15.38
C ALA A 200 -7.79 4.38 14.89
N ALA A 201 -6.55 4.26 15.39
CA ALA A 201 -5.42 5.06 14.93
C ALA A 201 -5.04 4.78 13.47
N LEU A 202 -5.09 3.51 13.05
CA LEU A 202 -4.87 3.10 11.66
C LEU A 202 -5.93 3.71 10.72
N ILE A 203 -7.22 3.62 11.06
CA ILE A 203 -8.31 4.24 10.30
C ILE A 203 -8.10 5.74 10.19
N LYS A 204 -7.67 6.41 11.27
CA LYS A 204 -7.34 7.84 11.22
C LYS A 204 -6.21 8.13 10.23
N ASN A 205 -5.12 7.36 10.25
CA ASN A 205 -4.01 7.54 9.31
C ASN A 205 -4.44 7.33 7.85
N MET A 206 -5.33 6.37 7.58
CA MET A 206 -5.90 6.15 6.25
C MET A 206 -6.74 7.35 5.80
N ASN A 207 -7.64 7.86 6.65
CA ASN A 207 -8.44 9.05 6.35
C ASN A 207 -7.56 10.29 6.09
N ASP A 208 -6.51 10.49 6.90
CA ASP A 208 -5.54 11.57 6.69
C ASP A 208 -4.86 11.42 5.31
N SER A 209 -4.45 10.20 4.94
CA SER A 209 -3.84 9.94 3.62
C SER A 209 -4.81 10.12 2.45
N ILE A 210 -6.07 9.72 2.59
CA ILE A 210 -7.11 9.89 1.57
C ILE A 210 -7.33 11.39 1.32
N ALA A 211 -7.48 12.18 2.39
CA ALA A 211 -7.62 13.64 2.26
C ALA A 211 -6.41 14.30 1.58
N GLN A 212 -5.19 13.83 1.86
CA GLN A 212 -3.99 14.30 1.16
C GLN A 212 -3.99 13.90 -0.33
N ALA A 213 -4.48 12.70 -0.67
CA ALA A 213 -4.62 12.26 -2.05
C ALA A 213 -5.61 13.15 -2.82
N GLU A 214 -6.76 13.49 -2.21
CA GLU A 214 -7.75 14.41 -2.78
C GLU A 214 -7.18 15.82 -2.98
N SER A 215 -6.43 16.31 -1.99
CA SER A 215 -5.74 17.61 -2.11
C SER A 215 -4.72 17.58 -3.25
N PHE A 216 -3.98 16.49 -3.39
CA PHE A 216 -3.00 16.33 -4.46
C PHE A 216 -3.65 16.23 -5.84
N ALA A 217 -4.73 15.45 -5.97
CA ALA A 217 -5.46 15.28 -7.22
C ALA A 217 -5.88 16.63 -7.83
N LYS A 218 -6.35 17.57 -6.99
CA LYS A 218 -6.71 18.94 -7.40
C LYS A 218 -5.56 19.77 -7.97
N THR A 219 -4.31 19.40 -7.67
CA THR A 219 -3.11 20.11 -8.19
C THR A 219 -2.66 19.60 -9.55
N ILE A 220 -3.09 18.40 -9.92
CA ILE A 220 -2.71 17.75 -11.19
C ILE A 220 -3.87 17.66 -12.17
N ASP A 221 -5.11 17.94 -11.74
CA ASP A 221 -6.32 17.90 -12.57
C ASP A 221 -6.27 18.81 -13.80
#